data_AF-A0A955VIJ5-F1
#
_entry.id   AF-A0A955VIJ5-F1
#
_cell.length_a   1.000
_cell.length_b   1.000
_cell.length_c   1.000
_cell.angle_alpha   90.00
_cell.angle_beta   90.00
_cell.angle_gamma   90.00
#
_symmetry.space_group_name_H-M   'P 1'
#
loop_
_entity.id
_entity.type
_entity.pdbx_description
1 polymer ?
#
loop_
_entity_poly.entity_id
_entity_poly.type
_entity_poly.pdbx_seq_one_letter_code
_entity_poly.pdbx_strand_id
1 'polypeptide(L)'
;MAMYTLKPDRKLPTREPNFADWEAELEQTPAYRDHYRLTVAALFFLAIVVLFSFFSFERRGYHFDAPKKSRALQSTYMLAQMSILTKCVAYIRNYFVETQRINPRAMVISALRAVENKVAEVIVHVNGEQTSRPILTVMVGDVERSFDLSRVTDLYEMNWKFVDIFEFIEKNLSSAIGLKKIEYIAVNGLLSTLDPHSTLLDPAIYNEIRRGTEGTFGGLGVTIALQNNQLTVTAVMSDSPAGRSGLRMGDQIVRIEGESTVNMSLREAAERLQGRPGSSVAIWIRRNGWDKPRRFPITRSRIRVPSVVAERLSGGILHLALKKFQVNSAAEIRRLLAEQ
;
A
#
# COMPACT_ATOMS: atom_id res chain seq x y z
N MET A 1 -21.18 -5.64 10.31
CA MET A 1 -20.83 -6.71 11.27
C MET A 1 -19.32 -6.91 11.18
N ALA A 2 -18.63 -6.95 12.32
CA ALA A 2 -17.23 -6.52 12.58
C ALA A 2 -17.03 -4.99 12.67
N MET A 3 -17.75 -4.33 13.58
CA MET A 3 -17.21 -3.17 14.29
C MET A 3 -16.92 -3.64 15.72
N TYR A 4 -16.00 -2.96 16.41
CA TYR A 4 -15.53 -3.22 17.78
C TYR A 4 -14.31 -4.15 17.91
N THR A 5 -13.15 -3.68 17.42
CA THR A 5 -11.82 -4.14 17.87
C THR A 5 -10.91 -2.96 18.30
N LEU A 6 -11.50 -1.79 18.57
CA LEU A 6 -10.79 -0.59 19.02
C LEU A 6 -11.24 -0.21 20.43
N LYS A 7 -10.30 0.18 21.29
CA LYS A 7 -10.61 0.66 22.65
C LYS A 7 -11.61 1.82 22.56
N PRO A 8 -12.74 1.75 23.29
CA PRO A 8 -13.87 2.67 23.11
C PRO A 8 -13.54 4.13 23.45
N ASP A 9 -12.47 4.39 24.21
CA ASP A 9 -12.01 5.71 24.67
C ASP A 9 -10.90 6.32 23.79
N ARG A 10 -10.32 5.57 22.85
CA ARG A 10 -9.23 6.06 21.99
C ARG A 10 -9.68 6.27 20.55
N LYS A 11 -9.79 7.54 20.14
CA LYS A 11 -9.98 7.90 18.73
C LYS A 11 -8.73 7.53 17.94
N LEU A 12 -8.91 6.92 16.76
CA LEU A 12 -7.84 6.81 15.77
C LEU A 12 -7.36 8.22 15.41
N PRO A 13 -6.04 8.45 15.29
CA PRO A 13 -5.54 9.77 14.91
C PRO A 13 -6.07 10.13 13.51
N THR A 14 -6.59 11.34 13.38
CA THR A 14 -7.20 11.86 12.13
C THR A 14 -6.15 12.31 11.10
N ARG A 15 -4.87 12.29 11.48
CA ARG A 15 -3.71 12.61 10.66
C ARG A 15 -2.61 11.58 10.94
N GLU A 16 -1.83 11.22 9.92
CA GLU A 16 -0.62 10.42 10.11
C GLU A 16 0.29 11.10 11.15
N PRO A 17 0.71 10.39 12.22
CA PRO A 17 1.68 10.93 13.16
C PRO A 17 2.99 11.27 12.43
N ASN A 18 3.54 12.45 12.69
CA ASN A 18 4.84 12.84 12.14
C ASN A 18 5.96 12.16 12.95
N PHE A 19 7.03 11.76 12.30
CA PHE A 19 8.19 11.09 12.93
C PHE A 19 8.78 11.92 14.08
N ALA A 20 8.72 13.25 13.95
CA ALA A 20 9.16 14.19 14.98
C ALA A 20 8.34 14.10 16.30
N ASP A 21 7.05 13.77 16.21
CA ASP A 21 6.20 13.63 17.39
C ASP A 21 6.57 12.36 18.18
N TRP A 22 7.18 11.38 17.51
CA TRP A 22 7.58 10.09 18.09
C TRP A 22 8.95 10.17 18.76
N GLU A 23 9.90 10.91 18.16
CA GLU A 23 11.20 11.20 18.79
C GLU A 23 11.01 11.94 20.13
N ALA A 24 10.11 12.93 20.16
CA ALA A 24 9.82 13.70 21.38
C ALA A 24 9.19 12.84 22.51
N GLU A 25 8.50 11.76 22.17
CA GLU A 25 7.88 10.85 23.14
C GLU A 25 8.87 9.76 23.61
N LEU A 26 9.78 9.33 22.72
CA LEU A 26 10.88 8.41 23.04
C LEU A 26 11.93 9.06 23.96
N GLU A 27 12.24 10.35 23.76
CA GLU A 27 13.15 11.15 24.60
C GLU A 27 12.79 11.16 26.09
N GLN A 28 11.51 10.96 26.41
CA GLN A 28 11.03 11.00 27.79
C GLN A 28 11.33 9.70 28.56
N THR A 29 11.62 8.60 27.86
CA THR A 29 11.89 7.30 28.50
C THR A 29 13.32 7.20 29.06
N PRO A 30 13.52 6.66 30.29
CA PRO A 30 14.86 6.58 30.90
C PRO A 30 15.86 5.76 30.06
N ALA A 31 15.41 4.64 29.48
CA ALA A 31 16.23 3.76 28.65
C ALA A 31 16.74 4.44 27.36
N TYR A 32 15.96 5.36 26.79
CA TYR A 32 16.37 6.14 25.61
C TYR A 32 17.43 7.20 25.97
N ARG A 33 17.29 7.87 27.13
CA ARG A 33 18.24 8.89 27.59
C ARG A 33 19.65 8.37 27.79
N ASP A 34 19.80 7.14 28.28
CA ASP A 34 21.12 6.57 28.58
C ASP A 34 21.82 6.03 27.33
N HIS A 35 21.07 5.48 26.37
CA HIS A 35 21.64 4.98 25.11
C HIS A 35 21.97 6.13 24.13
N TYR A 36 21.16 7.19 24.10
CA TYR A 36 21.31 8.31 23.16
C TYR A 36 22.44 9.27 23.55
N ARG A 37 22.77 9.40 24.84
CA ARG A 37 23.92 10.21 25.29
C ARG A 37 25.26 9.69 24.76
N LEU A 38 25.42 8.37 24.67
CA LEU A 38 26.63 7.74 24.16
C LEU A 38 26.73 7.84 22.63
N THR A 39 25.62 7.68 21.90
CA THR A 39 25.59 7.74 20.44
C THR A 39 25.64 9.16 19.89
N VAL A 40 24.96 10.13 20.51
CA VAL A 40 25.05 11.55 20.12
C VAL A 40 26.40 12.13 20.44
N ALA A 41 27.01 11.78 21.59
CA ALA A 41 28.38 12.20 21.90
C ALA A 41 29.38 11.65 20.86
N ALA A 42 29.22 10.38 20.43
CA ALA A 42 30.06 9.79 19.39
C ALA A 42 29.86 10.44 18.02
N LEU A 43 28.62 10.77 17.63
CA LEU A 43 28.31 11.46 16.37
C LEU A 43 28.79 12.92 16.39
N PHE A 44 28.70 13.61 17.53
CA PHE A 44 29.26 14.96 17.68
C PHE A 44 30.79 14.94 17.57
N PHE A 45 31.45 13.94 18.17
CA PHE A 45 32.90 13.76 18.05
C PHE A 45 33.31 13.47 16.60
N LEU A 46 32.55 12.62 15.89
CA LEU A 46 32.78 12.33 14.47
C LEU A 46 32.57 13.56 13.58
N ALA A 47 31.53 14.35 13.84
CA ALA A 47 31.26 15.59 13.11
C ALA A 47 32.34 16.64 13.35
N ILE A 48 32.86 16.77 14.57
CA ILE A 48 33.99 17.65 14.90
C ILE A 48 35.27 17.19 14.19
N VAL A 49 35.55 15.88 14.13
CA VAL A 49 36.71 15.34 13.41
C VAL A 49 36.60 15.56 11.89
N VAL A 50 35.41 15.42 11.32
CA VAL A 50 35.15 15.71 9.89
C VAL A 50 35.26 17.22 9.62
N LEU A 51 34.75 18.08 10.50
CA LEU A 51 34.90 19.54 10.42
C LEU A 51 36.36 19.98 10.55
N PHE A 52 37.15 19.36 11.44
CA PHE A 52 38.58 19.65 11.59
C PHE A 52 39.38 19.18 10.36
N SER A 53 38.98 18.06 9.75
CA SER A 53 39.56 17.56 8.51
C SER A 53 39.20 18.45 7.31
N PHE A 54 37.98 18.99 7.27
CA PHE A 54 37.55 19.97 6.26
C PHE A 54 38.26 21.33 6.42
N PHE A 55 38.44 21.80 7.65
CA PHE A 55 39.16 23.05 7.95
C PHE A 55 40.65 22.95 7.58
N SER A 56 41.21 21.74 7.64
CA SER A 56 42.58 21.46 7.18
C SER A 56 42.68 21.32 5.65
N PHE A 57 41.55 21.08 4.97
CA PHE A 57 41.47 20.83 3.51
C PHE A 57 41.21 22.10 2.69
N GLU A 58 40.75 23.18 3.32
CA GLU A 58 40.36 24.43 2.65
C GLU A 58 41.52 25.29 2.09
N ARG A 59 42.76 24.78 2.09
CA ARG A 59 43.94 25.44 1.47
C ARG A 59 44.27 25.01 0.05
N ARG A 60 43.50 24.12 -0.59
CA ARG A 60 43.68 23.80 -2.02
C ARG A 60 42.38 23.97 -2.78
N GLY A 61 42.26 25.11 -3.45
CA GLY A 61 41.11 25.44 -4.28
C GLY A 61 40.93 24.44 -5.42
N TYR A 62 39.75 23.83 -5.47
CA TYR A 62 39.23 23.10 -6.62
C TYR A 62 37.79 23.56 -6.88
N HIS A 63 37.52 23.97 -8.12
CA HIS A 63 36.17 24.30 -8.59
C HIS A 63 35.35 23.02 -8.72
N PHE A 64 34.15 23.01 -8.12
CA PHE A 64 33.20 21.91 -8.22
C PHE A 64 32.07 22.28 -9.20
N ASP A 65 32.04 21.64 -10.36
CA ASP A 65 30.89 21.73 -11.27
C ASP A 65 29.76 20.84 -10.77
N ALA A 66 28.58 21.44 -10.54
CA ALA A 66 27.40 20.70 -10.09
C ALA A 66 26.87 19.77 -11.20
N PRO A 67 26.65 18.46 -10.93
CA PRO A 67 26.14 17.56 -11.94
C PRO A 67 24.68 17.89 -12.28
N LYS A 68 24.42 18.15 -13.57
CA LYS A 68 23.07 18.31 -14.13
C LYS A 68 22.34 16.95 -14.17
N LYS A 69 21.06 17.00 -13.77
CA LYS A 69 20.03 15.94 -13.71
C LYS A 69 20.09 15.05 -12.48
N SER A 70 19.28 15.41 -11.49
CA SER A 70 18.82 14.52 -10.41
C SER A 70 18.06 13.34 -11.01
N ARG A 71 18.77 12.23 -11.24
CA ARG A 71 18.18 10.90 -11.29
C ARG A 71 17.42 10.75 -9.98
N ALA A 72 16.10 10.60 -10.05
CA ALA A 72 15.27 10.41 -8.84
C ALA A 72 15.92 9.31 -8.00
N LEU A 73 16.31 9.64 -6.77
CA LEU A 73 16.74 8.67 -5.76
C LEU A 73 15.59 7.67 -5.62
N GLN A 74 15.71 6.50 -6.27
CA GLN A 74 14.94 5.33 -5.83
C GLN A 74 15.30 5.17 -4.37
N SER A 75 14.34 5.43 -3.45
CA SER A 75 14.58 5.19 -2.04
C SER A 75 14.91 3.72 -1.88
N THR A 76 16.16 3.39 -1.53
CA THR A 76 16.54 2.01 -1.21
C THR A 76 15.80 1.66 0.07
N TYR A 77 14.65 0.99 -0.07
CA TYR A 77 13.87 0.52 1.05
C TYR A 77 14.69 -0.53 1.80
N MET A 78 14.93 -0.34 3.09
CA MET A 78 15.64 -1.29 3.94
C MET A 78 14.64 -2.06 4.79
N LEU A 79 14.66 -3.39 4.73
CA LEU A 79 13.73 -4.25 5.46
C LEU A 79 14.01 -4.19 6.97
N ALA A 80 15.28 -4.12 7.35
CA ALA A 80 15.68 -4.01 8.75
C ALA A 80 15.21 -2.70 9.44
N GLN A 81 14.85 -1.67 8.68
CA GLN A 81 14.26 -0.43 9.23
C GLN A 81 12.81 -0.61 9.69
N MET A 82 12.11 -1.67 9.26
CA MET A 82 10.80 -2.08 9.78
C MET A 82 9.73 -0.95 9.77
N SER A 83 9.78 -0.08 8.76
CA SER A 83 9.03 1.19 8.76
C SER A 83 7.51 1.04 8.89
N ILE A 84 6.95 -0.08 8.45
CA ILE A 84 5.54 -0.45 8.51
C ILE A 84 5.30 -1.33 9.74
N LEU A 85 6.16 -2.30 10.02
CA LEU A 85 5.99 -3.23 11.14
C LEU A 85 6.01 -2.49 12.48
N THR A 86 6.97 -1.60 12.71
CA THR A 86 7.06 -0.81 13.94
C THR A 86 5.82 0.06 14.14
N LYS A 87 5.29 0.66 13.07
CA LYS A 87 4.01 1.39 13.14
C LYS A 87 2.85 0.45 13.48
N CYS A 88 2.77 -0.71 12.84
CA CYS A 88 1.71 -1.69 13.10
C CYS A 88 1.73 -2.15 14.57
N VAL A 89 2.90 -2.47 15.11
CA VAL A 89 3.07 -2.85 16.52
C VAL A 89 2.65 -1.73 17.47
N ALA A 90 2.98 -0.48 17.15
CA ALA A 90 2.52 0.68 17.93
C ALA A 90 0.99 0.80 17.91
N TYR A 91 0.34 0.55 16.77
CA TYR A 91 -1.12 0.53 16.67
C TYR A 91 -1.74 -0.60 17.50
N ILE A 92 -1.18 -1.80 17.44
CA ILE A 92 -1.62 -2.95 18.26
C ILE A 92 -1.52 -2.59 19.74
N ARG A 93 -0.36 -2.10 20.18
CA ARG A 93 -0.12 -1.70 21.58
C ARG A 93 -1.12 -0.66 22.07
N ASN A 94 -1.43 0.33 21.23
CA ASN A 94 -2.23 1.48 21.65
C ASN A 94 -3.74 1.30 21.51
N TYR A 95 -4.20 0.49 20.55
CA TYR A 95 -5.62 0.45 20.16
C TYR A 95 -6.26 -0.93 20.21
N PHE A 96 -5.47 -2.01 20.20
CA PHE A 96 -6.03 -3.36 20.24
C PHE A 96 -6.68 -3.65 21.59
N VAL A 97 -7.92 -4.15 21.53
CA VAL A 97 -8.76 -4.35 22.73
C VAL A 97 -8.43 -5.65 23.43
N GLU A 98 -8.26 -6.73 22.66
CA GLU A 98 -8.13 -8.10 23.17
C GLU A 98 -6.66 -8.44 23.46
N THR A 99 -6.02 -7.67 24.35
CA THR A 99 -4.58 -7.78 24.63
C THR A 99 -4.12 -9.18 25.03
N GLN A 100 -5.00 -10.02 25.58
CA GLN A 100 -4.73 -11.43 25.90
C GLN A 100 -4.39 -12.30 24.67
N ARG A 101 -4.76 -11.87 23.46
CA ARG A 101 -4.43 -12.58 22.21
C ARG A 101 -3.03 -12.25 21.70
N ILE A 102 -2.38 -11.23 22.25
CA ILE A 102 -1.04 -10.84 21.85
C ILE A 102 -0.06 -11.89 22.38
N ASN A 103 0.46 -12.70 21.47
CA ASN A 103 1.51 -13.67 21.75
C ASN A 103 2.73 -13.35 20.87
N PRO A 104 3.72 -12.62 21.41
CA PRO A 104 4.87 -12.13 20.62
C PRO A 104 5.67 -13.24 19.92
N ARG A 105 5.82 -14.42 20.53
CA ARG A 105 6.52 -15.56 19.90
C ARG A 105 5.74 -16.10 18.72
N ALA A 106 4.45 -16.35 18.92
CA ALA A 106 3.57 -16.83 17.86
C ALA A 106 3.49 -15.82 16.70
N MET A 107 3.50 -14.52 17.01
CA MET A 107 3.52 -13.44 16.03
C MET A 107 4.77 -13.46 15.15
N VAL A 108 5.96 -13.66 15.72
CA VAL A 108 7.22 -13.80 14.94
C VAL A 108 7.17 -15.02 14.04
N ILE A 109 6.77 -16.17 14.59
CA ILE A 109 6.70 -17.43 13.85
C ILE A 109 5.70 -17.32 12.69
N SER A 110 4.50 -16.80 12.96
CA SER A 110 3.44 -16.63 11.96
C SER A 110 3.83 -15.63 10.86
N ALA A 111 4.49 -14.53 11.24
CA ALA A 111 5.03 -13.57 10.28
C ALA A 111 6.01 -14.22 9.30
N LEU A 112 6.96 -15.02 9.81
CA LEU A 112 7.99 -15.63 8.97
C LEU A 112 7.46 -16.81 8.15
N ARG A 113 6.53 -17.60 8.69
CA ARG A 113 5.78 -18.60 7.90
C ARG A 113 5.00 -17.93 6.76
N ALA A 114 4.43 -16.75 6.97
CA ALA A 114 3.79 -16.00 5.89
C ALA A 114 4.79 -15.56 4.82
N VAL A 115 6.01 -15.16 5.21
CA VAL A 115 7.11 -14.84 4.28
C VAL A 115 7.53 -16.08 3.48
N GLU A 116 7.82 -17.20 4.13
CA GLU A 116 8.15 -18.49 3.49
C GLU A 116 7.11 -18.89 2.44
N ASN A 117 5.83 -18.79 2.78
CA ASN A 117 4.73 -19.13 1.87
C ASN A 117 4.67 -18.26 0.59
N LYS A 118 5.35 -17.11 0.57
CA LYS A 118 5.33 -16.15 -0.55
C LYS A 118 6.69 -15.90 -1.18
N VAL A 119 7.77 -16.26 -0.51
CA VAL A 119 9.15 -16.03 -0.92
C VAL A 119 9.87 -17.36 -0.89
N ALA A 120 9.96 -18.00 -2.06
CA ALA A 120 10.48 -19.37 -2.20
C ALA A 120 11.93 -19.56 -1.69
N GLU A 121 12.73 -18.49 -1.69
CA GLU A 121 14.10 -18.51 -1.16
C GLU A 121 14.16 -18.57 0.37
N VAL A 122 13.07 -18.21 1.06
CA VAL A 122 13.02 -18.16 2.53
C VAL A 122 12.32 -19.42 3.04
N ILE A 123 13.03 -20.19 3.87
CA ILE A 123 12.50 -21.38 4.54
C ILE A 123 12.60 -21.21 6.05
N VAL A 124 11.57 -21.63 6.77
CA VAL A 124 11.44 -21.39 8.21
C VAL A 124 11.15 -22.68 8.96
N HIS A 125 12.02 -23.04 9.89
CA HIS A 125 11.83 -24.17 10.79
C HIS A 125 11.82 -23.71 12.24
N VAL A 126 10.93 -24.28 13.06
CA VAL A 126 10.89 -23.99 14.50
C VAL A 126 11.07 -25.29 15.26
N ASN A 127 12.17 -25.39 16.01
CA ASN A 127 12.41 -26.50 16.92
C ASN A 127 11.89 -26.12 18.32
N GLY A 128 11.16 -27.04 18.96
CA GLY A 128 10.65 -26.85 20.31
C GLY A 128 9.65 -25.69 20.42
N GLU A 129 8.76 -25.50 19.43
CA GLU A 129 7.80 -24.38 19.39
C GLU A 129 6.96 -24.24 20.68
N GLN A 130 6.61 -25.35 21.31
CA GLN A 130 5.85 -25.40 22.57
C GLN A 130 6.71 -25.46 23.84
N THR A 131 8.04 -25.35 23.70
CA THR A 131 8.97 -25.45 24.84
C THR A 131 9.30 -24.07 25.42
N SER A 132 10.00 -24.05 26.55
CA SER A 132 10.52 -22.81 27.14
C SER A 132 11.64 -22.16 26.33
N ARG A 133 12.25 -22.89 25.37
CA ARG A 133 13.34 -22.42 24.52
C ARG A 133 13.12 -22.73 23.03
N PRO A 134 12.14 -22.07 22.38
CA PRO A 134 11.93 -22.25 20.96
C PRO A 134 13.07 -21.65 20.15
N ILE A 135 13.64 -22.46 19.25
CA ILE A 135 14.69 -22.04 18.31
C ILE A 135 14.10 -21.94 16.91
N LEU A 136 14.11 -20.74 16.36
CA LEU A 136 13.69 -20.45 15.00
C LEU A 136 14.91 -20.48 14.09
N THR A 137 14.93 -21.39 13.13
CA THR A 137 15.95 -21.44 12.08
C THR A 137 15.37 -20.87 10.79
N VAL A 138 16.02 -19.84 10.27
CA VAL A 138 15.67 -19.20 8.99
C VAL A 138 16.77 -19.52 8.00
N MET A 139 16.38 -20.05 6.85
CA MET A 139 17.26 -20.31 5.72
C MET A 139 16.87 -19.38 4.56
N VAL A 140 17.87 -18.78 3.93
CA VAL A 140 17.72 -17.91 2.76
C VAL A 140 18.70 -18.38 1.69
N GLY A 141 18.18 -19.04 0.66
CA GLY A 141 19.02 -19.80 -0.27
C GLY A 141 19.79 -20.90 0.46
N ASP A 142 21.13 -20.87 0.39
CA ASP A 142 22.01 -21.85 1.03
C ASP A 142 22.53 -21.42 2.41
N VAL A 143 22.13 -20.22 2.89
CA VAL A 143 22.60 -19.68 4.16
C VAL A 143 21.52 -19.85 5.22
N GLU A 144 21.86 -20.44 6.36
CA GLU A 144 20.97 -20.57 7.51
C GLU A 144 21.47 -19.81 8.73
N ARG A 145 20.51 -19.36 9.57
CA ARG A 145 20.79 -18.79 10.88
C ARG A 145 19.69 -19.15 11.86
N SER A 146 20.08 -19.56 13.07
CA SER A 146 19.16 -19.82 14.17
C SER A 146 19.02 -18.62 15.11
N PHE A 147 17.80 -18.42 15.60
CA PHE A 147 17.40 -17.32 16.47
C PHE A 147 16.67 -17.89 17.69
N ASP A 148 17.16 -17.54 18.87
CA ASP A 148 16.50 -17.89 20.13
C ASP A 148 15.29 -16.96 20.38
N LEU A 149 14.11 -17.55 20.51
CA LEU A 149 12.85 -16.85 20.79
C LEU A 149 12.47 -16.84 22.28
N SER A 150 13.30 -17.43 23.16
CA SER A 150 13.03 -17.48 24.62
C SER A 150 12.83 -16.09 25.23
N ARG A 151 13.60 -15.11 24.77
CA ARG A 151 13.57 -13.72 25.23
C ARG A 151 12.44 -12.88 24.62
N VAL A 152 11.73 -13.40 23.61
CA VAL A 152 10.59 -12.69 23.00
C VAL A 152 9.38 -12.83 23.92
N THR A 153 9.31 -11.98 24.95
CA THR A 153 8.25 -12.01 25.97
C THR A 153 7.19 -10.93 25.79
N ASP A 154 7.54 -9.85 25.10
CA ASP A 154 6.65 -8.72 24.83
C ASP A 154 6.87 -8.17 23.40
N LEU A 155 6.06 -7.17 23.04
CA LEU A 155 6.12 -6.54 21.71
C LEU A 155 7.43 -5.79 21.45
N TYR A 156 8.15 -5.36 22.49
CA TYR A 156 9.41 -4.66 22.35
C TYR A 156 10.54 -5.64 21.99
N GLU A 157 10.67 -6.72 22.75
CA GLU A 157 11.62 -7.81 22.45
C GLU A 157 11.33 -8.47 21.10
N MET A 158 10.04 -8.58 20.75
CA MET A 158 9.61 -9.02 19.42
C MET A 158 10.12 -8.11 18.31
N ASN A 159 9.99 -6.79 18.47
CA ASN A 159 10.44 -5.82 17.48
C ASN A 159 11.96 -5.93 17.28
N TRP A 160 12.75 -6.03 18.36
CA TRP A 160 14.19 -6.27 18.25
C TRP A 160 14.53 -7.58 17.56
N LYS A 161 13.78 -8.66 17.86
CA LYS A 161 13.99 -9.94 17.19
C LYS A 161 13.73 -9.87 15.68
N PHE A 162 12.72 -9.10 15.26
CA PHE A 162 12.49 -8.85 13.84
C PHE A 162 13.62 -8.08 13.18
N VAL A 163 14.26 -7.11 13.86
CA VAL A 163 15.43 -6.40 13.31
C VAL A 163 16.53 -7.41 12.97
N ASP A 164 16.90 -8.28 13.90
CA ASP A 164 17.95 -9.30 13.70
C ASP A 164 17.65 -10.24 12.52
N ILE A 165 16.38 -10.66 12.40
CA ILE A 165 15.93 -11.62 11.39
C ILE A 165 15.83 -10.95 10.03
N PHE A 166 15.30 -9.74 9.96
CA PHE A 166 15.15 -9.00 8.72
C PHE A 166 16.48 -8.51 8.17
N GLU A 167 17.45 -8.15 9.02
CA GLU A 167 18.82 -7.89 8.58
C GLU A 167 19.44 -9.13 7.93
N PHE A 168 19.24 -10.31 8.54
CA PHE A 168 19.69 -11.57 7.97
C PHE A 168 19.00 -11.88 6.62
N ILE A 169 17.68 -11.71 6.53
CA ILE A 169 16.96 -11.93 5.28
C ILE A 169 17.42 -10.94 4.21
N GLU A 170 17.44 -9.64 4.51
CA GLU A 170 17.82 -8.58 3.57
C GLU A 170 19.23 -8.79 2.99
N LYS A 171 20.18 -9.22 3.82
CA LYS A 171 21.56 -9.45 3.40
C LYS A 171 21.72 -10.63 2.43
N ASN A 172 20.89 -11.66 2.56
CA ASN A 172 21.07 -12.94 1.85
C ASN A 172 20.04 -13.16 0.73
N LEU A 173 18.96 -12.38 0.68
CA LEU A 173 17.89 -12.57 -0.29
C LEU A 173 18.29 -12.07 -1.69
N SER A 174 17.95 -12.82 -2.74
CA SER A 174 18.06 -12.32 -4.10
C SER A 174 17.00 -11.23 -4.37
N SER A 175 17.33 -10.23 -5.19
CA SER A 175 16.50 -9.04 -5.40
C SER A 175 15.17 -9.25 -6.17
N ALA A 176 14.69 -10.50 -6.28
CA ALA A 176 13.53 -10.85 -7.10
C ALA A 176 12.20 -10.31 -6.55
N ILE A 177 12.06 -10.20 -5.23
CA ILE A 177 10.90 -9.60 -4.56
C ILE A 177 11.30 -8.29 -3.87
N GLY A 178 10.47 -7.26 -4.01
CA GLY A 178 10.73 -5.97 -3.34
C GLY A 178 10.64 -6.12 -1.82
N LEU A 179 11.67 -5.69 -1.09
CA LEU A 179 11.77 -5.75 0.38
C LEU A 179 10.53 -5.18 1.09
N LYS A 180 9.96 -4.08 0.59
CA LYS A 180 8.70 -3.51 1.12
C LYS A 180 7.53 -4.50 1.08
N LYS A 181 7.45 -5.33 0.05
CA LYS A 181 6.39 -6.35 -0.07
C LYS A 181 6.58 -7.45 0.96
N ILE A 182 7.83 -7.84 1.25
CA ILE A 182 8.15 -8.81 2.30
C ILE A 182 7.65 -8.31 3.65
N GLU A 183 7.89 -7.04 3.97
CA GLU A 183 7.42 -6.46 5.23
C GLU A 183 5.88 -6.49 5.34
N TYR A 184 5.15 -6.14 4.27
CA TYR A 184 3.68 -6.28 4.26
C TYR A 184 3.21 -7.72 4.47
N ILE A 185 3.92 -8.70 3.91
CA ILE A 185 3.60 -10.12 4.07
C ILE A 185 3.83 -10.53 5.53
N ALA A 186 4.98 -10.19 6.09
CA ALA A 186 5.33 -10.49 7.47
C ALA A 186 4.35 -9.85 8.46
N VAL A 187 4.00 -8.57 8.27
CA VAL A 187 3.02 -7.86 9.09
C VAL A 187 1.65 -8.54 9.04
N ASN A 188 1.19 -8.96 7.86
CA ASN A 188 -0.09 -9.66 7.76
C ASN A 188 -0.06 -11.07 8.39
N GLY A 189 1.07 -11.78 8.31
CA GLY A 189 1.26 -13.03 9.05
C GLY A 189 1.31 -12.83 10.56
N LEU A 190 1.86 -11.71 11.03
CA LEU A 190 1.80 -11.30 12.44
C LEU A 190 0.35 -11.00 12.86
N LEU A 191 -0.39 -10.24 12.06
CA LEU A 191 -1.76 -9.83 12.39
C LEU A 191 -2.73 -11.01 12.42
N SER A 192 -2.50 -12.06 11.63
CA SER A 192 -3.37 -13.23 11.61
C SER A 192 -3.37 -14.01 12.92
N THR A 193 -2.40 -13.80 13.82
CA THR A 193 -2.43 -14.41 15.16
C THR A 193 -3.37 -13.69 16.11
N LEU A 194 -3.73 -12.44 15.81
CA LEU A 194 -4.67 -11.66 16.62
C LEU A 194 -6.09 -12.12 16.32
N ASP A 195 -6.51 -11.99 15.06
CA ASP A 195 -7.83 -12.43 14.60
C ASP A 195 -7.88 -12.58 13.05
N PRO A 196 -8.89 -13.28 12.49
CA PRO A 196 -9.00 -13.53 11.06
C PRO A 196 -9.31 -12.30 10.18
N HIS A 197 -9.65 -11.15 10.77
CA HIS A 197 -10.08 -9.95 10.09
C HIS A 197 -9.08 -8.79 10.21
N SER A 198 -8.09 -8.90 11.10
CA SER A 198 -6.98 -7.97 11.21
C SER A 198 -6.04 -8.12 10.00
N THR A 199 -6.04 -7.12 9.12
CA THR A 199 -5.15 -7.07 7.96
C THR A 199 -4.64 -5.66 7.71
N LEU A 200 -3.39 -5.57 7.31
CA LEU A 200 -2.80 -4.35 6.78
C LEU A 200 -2.90 -4.35 5.25
N LEU A 201 -3.66 -3.39 4.73
CA LEU A 201 -3.80 -3.18 3.29
C LEU A 201 -2.58 -2.47 2.72
N ASP A 202 -2.03 -3.00 1.62
CA ASP A 202 -1.05 -2.24 0.84
C ASP A 202 -1.74 -1.05 0.12
N PRO A 203 -0.98 -0.01 -0.28
CA PRO A 203 -1.56 1.21 -0.83
C PRO A 203 -2.36 0.98 -2.12
N ALA A 204 -2.02 -0.06 -2.90
CA ALA A 204 -2.74 -0.37 -4.13
C ALA A 204 -4.12 -0.93 -3.80
N ILE A 205 -4.18 -1.92 -2.91
CA ILE A 205 -5.44 -2.54 -2.44
C ILE A 205 -6.31 -1.51 -1.71
N TYR A 206 -5.73 -0.71 -0.82
CA TYR A 206 -6.45 0.34 -0.11
C TYR A 206 -7.13 1.32 -1.08
N ASN A 207 -6.40 1.77 -2.11
CA ASN A 207 -6.95 2.68 -3.11
C ASN A 207 -8.06 2.04 -3.95
N GLU A 208 -7.97 0.75 -4.23
CA GLU A 208 -9.03 0.02 -4.94
C GLU A 208 -10.32 -0.06 -4.12
N ILE A 209 -10.22 -0.50 -2.86
CA ILE A 209 -11.36 -0.57 -1.94
C ILE A 209 -11.96 0.82 -1.75
N ARG A 210 -11.13 1.83 -1.48
CA ARG A 210 -11.56 3.23 -1.29
C ARG A 210 -12.34 3.74 -2.49
N ARG A 211 -11.86 3.53 -3.73
CA ARG A 211 -12.59 3.92 -4.95
C ARG A 211 -13.95 3.23 -5.05
N GLY A 212 -14.02 1.95 -4.71
CA GLY A 212 -15.27 1.19 -4.70
C GLY A 212 -16.29 1.74 -3.70
N THR A 213 -15.85 2.06 -2.48
CA THR A 213 -16.69 2.58 -1.40
C THR A 213 -17.11 4.04 -1.62
N GLU A 214 -16.22 4.88 -2.15
CA GLU A 214 -16.54 6.27 -2.50
C GLU A 214 -17.54 6.36 -3.66
N GLY A 215 -17.64 5.31 -4.49
CA GLY A 215 -18.48 5.32 -5.68
C GLY A 215 -18.06 6.35 -6.74
N THR A 216 -16.90 6.98 -6.53
CA THR A 216 -16.34 7.96 -7.46
C THR A 216 -14.87 7.69 -7.74
N PHE A 217 -14.47 7.90 -8.99
CA PHE A 217 -13.08 7.81 -9.41
C PHE A 217 -12.81 8.81 -10.53
N GLY A 218 -11.54 9.17 -10.73
CA GLY A 218 -11.13 10.01 -11.86
C GLY A 218 -10.91 9.17 -13.10
N GLY A 219 -11.60 9.49 -14.20
CA GLY A 219 -11.50 8.73 -15.43
C GLY A 219 -12.38 9.26 -16.55
N LEU A 220 -12.65 8.39 -17.53
CA LEU A 220 -13.37 8.75 -18.76
C LEU A 220 -14.85 8.38 -18.73
N GLY A 221 -15.26 7.41 -17.88
CA GLY A 221 -16.62 6.87 -17.84
C GLY A 221 -16.89 5.83 -18.93
N VAL A 222 -15.92 4.96 -19.17
CA VAL A 222 -16.04 3.79 -20.05
C VAL A 222 -15.83 2.50 -19.27
N THR A 223 -16.51 1.45 -19.70
CA THR A 223 -16.18 0.06 -19.35
C THR A 223 -15.45 -0.55 -20.53
N ILE A 224 -14.33 -1.22 -20.26
CA ILE A 224 -13.49 -1.88 -21.26
C ILE A 224 -13.38 -3.37 -20.95
N ALA A 225 -13.20 -4.17 -21.99
CA ALA A 225 -12.91 -5.59 -21.90
C ALA A 225 -11.96 -6.00 -23.02
N LEU A 226 -11.27 -7.12 -22.85
CA LEU A 226 -10.55 -7.77 -23.95
C LEU A 226 -11.54 -8.61 -24.75
N GLN A 227 -11.76 -8.25 -26.01
CA GLN A 227 -12.55 -9.02 -26.97
C GLN A 227 -11.68 -9.31 -28.19
N ASN A 228 -11.54 -10.59 -28.55
CA ASN A 228 -10.65 -11.02 -29.65
C ASN A 228 -9.23 -10.45 -29.50
N ASN A 229 -8.70 -10.49 -28.28
CA ASN A 229 -7.39 -9.97 -27.90
C ASN A 229 -7.18 -8.47 -28.16
N GLN A 230 -8.28 -7.70 -28.21
CA GLN A 230 -8.27 -6.26 -28.43
C GLN A 230 -9.02 -5.55 -27.31
N LEU A 231 -8.49 -4.40 -26.90
CA LEU A 231 -9.11 -3.57 -25.87
C LEU A 231 -10.35 -2.88 -26.46
N THR A 232 -11.53 -3.31 -26.04
CA THR A 232 -12.81 -2.89 -26.61
C THR A 232 -13.69 -2.25 -25.55
N VAL A 233 -14.34 -1.14 -25.91
CA VAL A 233 -15.32 -0.44 -25.09
C VAL A 233 -16.62 -1.23 -25.07
N THR A 234 -17.02 -1.73 -23.90
CA THR A 234 -18.25 -2.49 -23.70
C THR A 234 -19.41 -1.64 -23.21
N ALA A 235 -19.14 -0.50 -22.58
CA ALA A 235 -20.17 0.46 -22.19
C ALA A 235 -19.58 1.88 -22.11
N VAL A 236 -20.43 2.88 -22.37
CA VAL A 236 -20.09 4.29 -22.24
C VAL A 236 -21.18 4.96 -21.41
N MET A 237 -20.79 5.68 -20.37
CA MET A 237 -21.72 6.46 -19.55
C MET A 237 -22.05 7.76 -20.28
N SER A 238 -23.33 8.02 -20.57
CA SER A 238 -23.76 9.13 -21.42
C SER A 238 -23.35 10.51 -20.89
N ASP A 239 -23.36 10.69 -19.57
CA ASP A 239 -23.00 11.92 -18.85
C ASP A 239 -21.50 12.05 -18.55
N SER A 240 -20.67 11.15 -19.08
CA SER A 240 -19.23 11.14 -18.86
C SER A 240 -18.44 11.89 -19.94
N PRO A 241 -17.15 12.22 -19.69
CA PRO A 241 -16.26 12.76 -20.72
C PRO A 241 -16.20 11.88 -21.97
N ALA A 242 -16.22 10.55 -21.80
CA ALA A 242 -16.23 9.63 -22.93
C ALA A 242 -17.50 9.74 -23.76
N GLY A 243 -18.67 9.78 -23.11
CA GLY A 243 -19.96 10.00 -23.78
C GLY A 243 -19.96 11.30 -24.57
N ARG A 244 -19.52 12.40 -23.94
CA ARG A 244 -19.40 13.71 -24.61
C ARG A 244 -18.38 13.74 -25.76
N SER A 245 -17.34 12.93 -25.70
CA SER A 245 -16.35 12.81 -26.78
C SER A 245 -16.85 12.02 -27.99
N GLY A 246 -18.01 11.35 -27.89
CA GLY A 246 -18.58 10.54 -28.97
C GLY A 246 -18.03 9.11 -29.04
N LEU A 247 -17.41 8.61 -27.96
CA LEU A 247 -17.10 7.19 -27.79
C LEU A 247 -18.39 6.36 -27.76
N ARG A 248 -18.31 5.14 -28.29
CA ARG A 248 -19.44 4.22 -28.42
C ARG A 248 -19.04 2.82 -27.99
N MET A 249 -20.04 2.03 -27.61
CA MET A 249 -19.87 0.58 -27.45
C MET A 249 -19.34 -0.03 -28.76
N GLY A 250 -18.39 -0.96 -28.65
CA GLY A 250 -17.72 -1.61 -29.78
C GLY A 250 -16.48 -0.86 -30.28
N ASP A 251 -16.21 0.35 -29.78
CA ASP A 251 -14.97 1.05 -30.09
C ASP A 251 -13.76 0.29 -29.58
N GLN A 252 -12.72 0.18 -30.42
CA GLN A 252 -11.47 -0.46 -30.05
C GLN A 252 -10.41 0.59 -29.77
N ILE A 253 -9.87 0.57 -28.55
CA ILE A 253 -8.79 1.46 -28.13
C ILE A 253 -7.49 0.82 -28.62
N VAL A 254 -6.89 1.38 -29.67
CA VAL A 254 -5.65 0.84 -30.29
C VAL A 254 -4.38 1.53 -29.77
N ARG A 255 -4.53 2.70 -29.15
CA ARG A 255 -3.44 3.47 -28.55
C ARG A 255 -3.94 4.26 -27.35
N ILE A 256 -3.14 4.32 -26.29
CA ILE A 256 -3.32 5.24 -25.16
C ILE A 256 -2.05 6.07 -25.06
N GLU A 257 -2.19 7.39 -25.20
CA GLU A 257 -1.08 8.31 -25.41
C GLU A 257 -0.19 7.88 -26.58
N GLY A 258 1.12 7.77 -26.35
CA GLY A 258 2.08 7.32 -27.36
C GLY A 258 2.13 5.80 -27.54
N GLU A 259 1.42 5.02 -26.72
CA GLU A 259 1.66 3.58 -26.59
C GLU A 259 0.54 2.72 -27.17
N SER A 260 0.93 1.72 -27.96
CA SER A 260 -0.02 0.75 -28.50
C SER A 260 -0.64 -0.09 -27.39
N THR A 261 -1.92 -0.42 -27.54
CA THR A 261 -2.62 -1.32 -26.61
C THR A 261 -2.42 -2.81 -26.96
N VAL A 262 -1.65 -3.12 -28.00
CA VAL A 262 -1.28 -4.51 -28.32
C VAL A 262 -0.48 -5.09 -27.16
N ASN A 263 -0.91 -6.26 -26.66
CA ASN A 263 -0.37 -6.95 -25.48
C ASN A 263 -0.55 -6.20 -24.13
N MET A 264 -1.24 -5.06 -24.13
CA MET A 264 -1.55 -4.34 -22.90
C MET A 264 -2.60 -5.10 -22.09
N SER A 265 -2.34 -5.34 -20.81
CA SER A 265 -3.31 -6.00 -19.94
C SER A 265 -4.52 -5.09 -19.68
N LEU A 266 -5.69 -5.69 -19.39
CA LEU A 266 -6.88 -4.93 -19.02
C LEU A 266 -6.63 -3.99 -17.82
N ARG A 267 -5.85 -4.48 -16.85
CA ARG A 267 -5.45 -3.72 -15.66
C ARG A 267 -4.60 -2.50 -16.03
N GLU A 268 -3.57 -2.69 -16.83
CA GLU A 268 -2.69 -1.61 -17.27
C GLU A 268 -3.47 -0.55 -18.05
N ALA A 269 -4.34 -0.98 -18.97
CA ALA A 269 -5.20 -0.07 -19.71
C ALA A 269 -6.11 0.74 -18.77
N ALA A 270 -6.74 0.08 -17.79
CA ALA A 270 -7.60 0.76 -16.81
C ALA A 270 -6.81 1.79 -15.98
N GLU A 271 -5.61 1.45 -15.53
CA GLU A 271 -4.71 2.36 -14.80
C GLU A 271 -4.33 3.59 -15.62
N ARG A 272 -4.05 3.42 -16.93
CA ARG A 272 -3.72 4.53 -17.85
C ARG A 272 -4.91 5.43 -18.19
N LEU A 273 -6.10 4.85 -18.36
CA LEU A 273 -7.32 5.62 -18.66
C LEU A 273 -7.83 6.38 -17.43
N GLN A 274 -7.59 5.84 -16.23
CA GLN A 274 -7.82 6.54 -14.98
C GLN A 274 -6.76 7.63 -14.74
N GLY A 275 -7.06 8.55 -13.83
CA GLY A 275 -6.14 9.63 -13.48
C GLY A 275 -6.85 10.77 -12.76
N ARG A 276 -6.08 11.80 -12.38
CA ARG A 276 -6.61 12.93 -11.64
C ARG A 276 -7.70 13.64 -12.46
N PRO A 277 -8.89 13.93 -11.90
CA PRO A 277 -9.89 14.77 -12.57
C PRO A 277 -9.27 16.11 -13.02
N GLY A 278 -9.60 16.54 -14.24
CA GLY A 278 -9.01 17.71 -14.90
C GLY A 278 -7.75 17.43 -15.73
N SER A 279 -7.09 16.28 -15.55
CA SER A 279 -6.01 15.85 -16.45
C SER A 279 -6.55 15.38 -17.80
N SER A 280 -5.77 15.49 -18.86
CA SER A 280 -6.15 14.98 -20.19
C SER A 280 -5.53 13.62 -20.47
N VAL A 281 -6.19 12.84 -21.32
CA VAL A 281 -5.62 11.64 -21.95
C VAL A 281 -5.99 11.59 -23.42
N ALA A 282 -5.03 11.27 -24.28
CA ALA A 282 -5.29 11.00 -25.69
C ALA A 282 -5.44 9.50 -25.93
N ILE A 283 -6.52 9.08 -26.56
CA ILE A 283 -6.71 7.69 -26.99
C ILE A 283 -6.97 7.63 -28.49
N TRP A 284 -6.54 6.55 -29.14
CA TRP A 284 -6.84 6.32 -30.55
C TRP A 284 -7.85 5.20 -30.66
N ILE A 285 -8.93 5.48 -31.40
CA ILE A 285 -10.06 4.60 -31.55
C ILE A 285 -10.13 4.08 -32.97
N ARG A 286 -10.22 2.76 -33.10
CA ARG A 286 -10.66 2.08 -34.32
C ARG A 286 -12.15 1.76 -34.17
N ARG A 287 -12.93 2.12 -35.19
CA ARG A 287 -14.36 1.88 -35.27
C ARG A 287 -14.68 1.33 -36.65
N ASN A 288 -15.60 0.37 -36.73
CA ASN A 288 -16.04 -0.19 -38.01
C ASN A 288 -16.56 0.94 -38.93
N GLY A 289 -16.13 0.91 -40.19
CA GLY A 289 -16.42 1.95 -41.18
C GLY A 289 -15.47 3.15 -41.16
N TRP A 290 -14.41 3.15 -40.36
CA TRP A 290 -13.31 4.12 -40.47
C TRP A 290 -12.09 3.49 -41.12
N ASP A 291 -11.51 4.21 -42.08
CA ASP A 291 -10.29 3.75 -42.78
C ASP A 291 -9.04 3.78 -41.88
N LYS A 292 -9.01 4.66 -40.88
CA LYS A 292 -7.88 4.86 -39.96
C LYS A 292 -8.35 5.15 -38.53
N PRO A 293 -7.57 4.76 -37.50
CA PRO A 293 -7.85 5.14 -36.13
C PRO A 293 -7.85 6.67 -35.94
N ARG A 294 -8.79 7.19 -35.15
CA ARG A 294 -8.91 8.62 -34.88
C ARG A 294 -8.51 8.92 -33.44
N ARG A 295 -7.87 10.08 -33.23
CA ARG A 295 -7.41 10.54 -31.92
C ARG A 295 -8.55 11.26 -31.18
N PHE A 296 -8.75 10.88 -29.92
CA PHE A 296 -9.70 11.48 -28.98
C PHE A 296 -8.94 12.03 -27.77
N PRO A 297 -8.71 13.35 -27.68
CA PRO A 297 -8.27 13.97 -26.44
C PRO A 297 -9.47 14.10 -25.50
N ILE A 298 -9.39 13.48 -24.31
CA ILE A 298 -10.49 13.46 -23.35
C ILE A 298 -9.97 13.95 -22.00
N THR A 299 -10.59 14.98 -21.46
CA THR A 299 -10.31 15.46 -20.11
C THR A 299 -11.02 14.57 -19.09
N ARG A 300 -10.25 13.93 -18.22
CA ARG A 300 -10.77 13.08 -17.14
C ARG A 300 -11.66 13.91 -16.22
N SER A 301 -12.78 13.35 -15.78
CA SER A 301 -13.62 13.95 -14.76
C SER A 301 -13.79 12.99 -13.59
N ARG A 302 -14.40 13.49 -12.51
CA ARG A 302 -14.94 12.60 -11.48
C ARG A 302 -16.12 11.85 -12.09
N ILE A 303 -15.97 10.54 -12.22
CA ILE A 303 -17.01 9.61 -12.65
C ILE A 303 -17.73 9.14 -11.40
N ARG A 304 -19.06 9.18 -11.42
CA ARG A 304 -19.90 8.66 -10.35
C ARG A 304 -20.64 7.43 -10.86
N VAL A 305 -20.42 6.29 -10.22
CA VAL A 305 -21.18 5.09 -10.50
C VAL A 305 -22.38 5.08 -9.55
N PRO A 306 -23.64 5.08 -10.05
CA PRO A 306 -24.81 5.06 -9.19
C PRO A 306 -24.81 3.79 -8.33
N SER A 307 -25.11 3.97 -7.05
CA SER A 307 -25.23 2.83 -6.13
C SER A 307 -26.61 2.18 -6.21
N VAL A 308 -27.61 2.93 -6.67
CA VAL A 308 -29.01 2.52 -6.73
C VAL A 308 -29.54 2.70 -8.14
N VAL A 309 -30.18 1.67 -8.65
CA VAL A 309 -30.97 1.77 -9.90
C VAL A 309 -32.43 1.87 -9.51
N ALA A 310 -33.10 2.90 -10.02
CA ALA A 310 -34.53 3.11 -9.79
C ALA A 310 -35.34 2.75 -11.04
N GLU A 311 -36.43 2.04 -10.84
CA GLU A 311 -37.40 1.67 -11.88
C GLU A 311 -38.81 1.87 -11.35
N ARG A 312 -39.66 2.56 -12.11
CA ARG A 312 -41.08 2.68 -11.78
C ARG A 312 -41.83 1.49 -12.36
N LEU A 313 -42.51 0.74 -11.51
CA LEU A 313 -43.36 -0.37 -11.87
C LEU A 313 -44.84 0.07 -11.90
N SER A 314 -45.70 -0.74 -12.49
CA SER A 314 -47.15 -0.53 -12.47
C SER A 314 -47.70 -0.46 -11.05
N GLY A 315 -48.79 0.30 -10.85
CA GLY A 315 -49.46 0.42 -9.55
C GLY A 315 -48.79 1.41 -8.58
N GLY A 316 -47.97 2.33 -9.09
CA GLY A 316 -47.33 3.36 -8.25
C GLY A 316 -46.16 2.84 -7.40
N ILE A 317 -45.59 1.69 -7.76
CA ILE A 317 -44.48 1.06 -7.04
C ILE A 317 -43.15 1.56 -7.60
N LEU A 318 -42.28 2.10 -6.74
CA LEU A 318 -40.89 2.41 -7.08
C LEU A 318 -40.00 1.25 -6.62
N HIS A 319 -39.37 0.55 -7.58
CA HIS A 319 -38.36 -0.45 -7.31
C HIS A 319 -36.97 0.21 -7.25
N LEU A 320 -36.32 0.12 -6.09
CA LEU A 320 -34.96 0.63 -5.87
C LEU A 320 -33.99 -0.54 -5.65
N ALA A 321 -33.18 -0.85 -6.66
CA ALA A 321 -32.16 -1.89 -6.58
C ALA A 321 -30.82 -1.30 -6.11
N LEU A 322 -30.52 -1.44 -4.81
CA LEU A 322 -29.20 -1.11 -4.25
C LEU A 322 -28.16 -2.15 -4.70
N LYS A 323 -27.30 -1.77 -5.65
CA LYS A 323 -26.28 -2.67 -6.22
C LYS A 323 -25.04 -2.80 -5.34
N LYS A 324 -24.65 -1.71 -4.67
CA LYS A 324 -23.49 -1.65 -3.76
C LYS A 324 -23.74 -0.60 -2.68
N PHE A 325 -23.26 -0.86 -1.46
CA PHE A 325 -23.20 0.16 -0.42
C PHE A 325 -22.01 1.09 -0.66
N GLN A 326 -22.31 2.36 -0.92
CA GLN A 326 -21.36 3.45 -1.10
C GLN A 326 -21.64 4.57 -0.10
N VAL A 327 -20.68 5.46 0.10
CA VAL A 327 -20.80 6.61 1.04
C VAL A 327 -22.07 7.44 0.77
N ASN A 328 -22.47 7.57 -0.49
CA ASN A 328 -23.60 8.38 -0.93
C ASN A 328 -24.92 7.60 -1.11
N SER A 329 -24.96 6.29 -0.88
CA SER A 329 -26.14 5.46 -1.17
C SER A 329 -27.40 5.92 -0.44
N ALA A 330 -27.29 6.25 0.86
CA ALA A 330 -28.43 6.72 1.63
C ALA A 330 -28.98 8.07 1.14
N ALA A 331 -28.11 8.95 0.64
CA ALA A 331 -28.53 10.23 0.04
C ALA A 331 -29.18 10.00 -1.33
N GLU A 332 -28.66 9.06 -2.12
CA GLU A 332 -29.20 8.67 -3.43
C GLU A 332 -30.61 8.08 -3.31
N ILE A 333 -30.84 7.17 -2.36
CA ILE A 333 -32.17 6.62 -2.05
C ILE A 333 -33.15 7.74 -1.65
N ARG A 334 -32.76 8.61 -0.70
CA ARG A 334 -33.62 9.72 -0.25
C ARG A 334 -34.02 10.65 -1.39
N ARG A 335 -33.09 10.97 -2.28
CA ARG A 335 -33.37 11.78 -3.46
C ARG A 335 -34.37 11.09 -4.39
N LEU A 336 -34.16 9.81 -4.71
CA LEU A 336 -35.04 9.05 -5.62
C LEU A 336 -36.47 8.86 -5.06
N LEU A 337 -36.60 8.78 -3.73
CA LEU A 337 -37.90 8.77 -3.04
C LEU A 337 -38.58 10.15 -3.05
N ALA A 338 -37.81 11.24 -2.99
CA ALA A 338 -38.35 12.60 -3.00
C ALA A 338 -38.74 13.09 -4.40
N GLU A 339 -38.10 12.56 -5.45
CA GLU A 339 -38.44 12.80 -6.86
C GLU A 339 -39.71 12.05 -7.31
N GLN A 340 -40.49 11.47 -6.38
CA GLN A 340 -41.69 10.69 -6.67
C GLN A 340 -42.90 11.51 -7.08
#